data_AF-A0AAJ0M3V0-F1
#
_entry.id   AF-A0AAJ0M3V0-F1
#
_cell.length_a   1.000
_cell.length_b   1.000
_cell.length_c   1.000
_cell.angle_alpha   90.00
_cell.angle_beta   90.00
_cell.angle_gamma   90.00
#
_symmetry.space_group_name_H-M   'P 1'
#
loop_
_entity.id
_entity.type
_entity.pdbx_description
1 polymer ?
#
loop_
_entity_poly.entity_id
_entity_poly.type
_entity_poly.pdbx_seq_one_letter_code
_entity_poly.pdbx_strand_id
1 'polypeptide(L)'
;MSYNPYNQGPTAESGYGHGQSEQHEMQSYGQQSYGSPQQQYGQQYGQQYGQEYGQQQYGHQEQQQYGSPHPQQGAGVNVLSQTEFLQRVSAIRQDIQGLTVSIQNIATLHQQTLNSSDNAARQQLDDLVAATQIKNTSIRSQIQQLKADTERTTDASFGLKKRQFESLNGDFKDTIQRFLEEERQYKQRYREQIARQYRIVNPDATEEEVQQAADADWGDEGIFQTALRTNRSGQASAVLGAVRARHNDLVKIEKSIIELLDLLDILNQQVVQQGAVVEQIADQAEKTTGHLNKANVEIEQGVRSARRARKLKWWCLGVVVLICIVIALGVGLGVSMANRGGGNNNN
;
A
#
# COMPACT_ATOMS: atom_id res chain seq x y z
N MET A 1 -2.94 -77.28 36.91
CA MET A 1 -1.49 -77.11 36.68
C MET A 1 -1.22 -75.65 36.37
N SER A 2 -0.07 -75.16 36.85
CA SER A 2 0.60 -73.88 36.54
C SER A 2 0.12 -72.59 37.22
N TYR A 3 0.57 -72.44 38.48
CA TYR A 3 1.51 -71.43 38.98
C TYR A 3 1.70 -70.09 38.23
N ASN A 4 1.48 -69.01 39.00
CA ASN A 4 2.14 -67.72 38.89
C ASN A 4 3.50 -67.78 39.61
N PRO A 5 4.61 -67.41 38.98
CA PRO A 5 5.54 -66.49 39.66
C PRO A 5 6.42 -65.67 38.69
N TYR A 6 6.61 -64.36 38.90
CA TYR A 6 7.94 -63.72 38.81
C TYR A 6 7.88 -62.34 39.46
N ASN A 7 8.30 -62.31 40.72
CA ASN A 7 8.84 -61.16 41.44
C ASN A 7 10.19 -61.63 41.99
N GLN A 8 11.31 -60.98 41.61
CA GLN A 8 12.59 -60.93 42.34
C GLN A 8 13.70 -60.30 41.45
N GLY A 9 14.41 -59.28 41.96
CA GLY A 9 15.79 -58.95 41.56
C GLY A 9 16.79 -59.94 42.20
N PRO A 10 18.09 -59.62 42.46
CA PRO A 10 18.89 -58.43 42.20
C PRO A 10 20.30 -58.78 41.61
N THR A 11 21.29 -57.91 41.83
CA THR A 11 22.78 -58.08 41.84
C THR A 11 23.61 -57.56 40.67
N ALA A 12 24.67 -56.86 41.11
CA ALA A 12 25.71 -56.18 40.39
C ALA A 12 26.80 -57.13 39.88
N GLU A 13 27.55 -56.73 38.85
CA GLU A 13 29.01 -56.95 38.83
C GLU A 13 29.73 -55.97 37.90
N SER A 14 30.94 -55.66 38.35
CA SER A 14 31.98 -54.72 37.94
C SER A 14 32.60 -54.97 36.55
N GLY A 15 33.28 -53.93 36.01
CA GLY A 15 34.50 -54.19 35.22
C GLY A 15 34.92 -53.19 34.15
N TYR A 16 35.86 -52.31 34.54
CA TYR A 16 37.02 -51.78 33.78
C TYR A 16 36.86 -50.94 32.48
N GLY A 17 37.28 -49.67 32.57
CA GLY A 17 38.64 -49.30 32.10
C GLY A 17 38.79 -48.31 30.93
N HIS A 18 39.44 -47.16 31.22
CA HIS A 18 40.11 -46.18 30.34
C HIS A 18 39.25 -45.35 29.35
N GLY A 19 39.30 -44.02 29.25
CA GLY A 19 40.16 -42.99 29.83
C GLY A 19 40.53 -41.98 28.74
N GLN A 20 40.10 -40.72 28.82
CA GLN A 20 40.85 -39.58 28.27
C GLN A 20 40.32 -38.25 28.82
N SER A 21 41.27 -37.39 29.15
CA SER A 21 41.16 -36.08 29.78
C SER A 21 40.90 -34.96 28.77
N GLU A 22 39.95 -34.06 29.06
CA GLU A 22 39.95 -32.71 28.50
C GLU A 22 39.64 -31.68 29.60
N GLN A 23 40.58 -30.75 29.73
CA GLN A 23 40.62 -29.66 30.69
C GLN A 23 39.64 -28.57 30.25
N HIS A 24 38.87 -28.02 31.19
CA HIS A 24 38.17 -26.75 30.98
C HIS A 24 38.66 -25.73 32.01
N GLU A 25 39.32 -24.70 31.49
CA GLU A 25 39.81 -23.53 32.21
C GLU A 25 38.66 -22.72 32.81
N MET A 26 38.77 -22.38 34.10
CA MET A 26 38.00 -21.32 34.73
C MET A 26 38.60 -19.96 34.35
N GLN A 27 37.85 -19.13 33.64
CA GLN A 27 38.19 -17.71 33.47
C GLN A 27 37.39 -16.83 34.43
N SER A 28 38.16 -16.12 35.26
CA SER A 28 37.76 -15.08 36.19
C SER A 28 37.35 -13.80 35.44
N TYR A 29 36.15 -13.28 35.67
CA TYR A 29 35.74 -11.97 35.16
C TYR A 29 36.00 -10.88 36.19
N GLY A 30 36.90 -9.97 35.82
CA GLY A 30 37.21 -8.74 36.53
C GLY A 30 36.10 -7.69 36.43
N GLN A 31 35.99 -6.96 37.53
CA GLN A 31 35.14 -5.81 37.80
C GLN A 31 35.58 -4.60 36.95
N GLN A 32 34.66 -3.98 36.20
CA GLN A 32 34.93 -2.70 35.54
C GLN A 32 33.75 -1.73 35.68
N SER A 33 34.09 -0.58 36.24
CA SER A 33 33.27 0.57 36.60
C SER A 33 32.80 1.34 35.36
N TYR A 34 31.52 1.70 35.31
CA TYR A 34 30.98 2.66 34.33
C TYR A 34 30.50 3.93 35.06
N GLY A 35 31.24 5.02 34.84
CA GLY A 35 30.87 6.37 35.22
C GLY A 35 29.93 7.01 34.20
N SER A 36 28.96 7.77 34.70
CA SER A 36 28.01 8.59 33.96
C SER A 36 28.58 9.98 33.68
N PRO A 37 28.14 10.68 32.61
CA PRO A 37 28.17 12.13 32.59
C PRO A 37 26.77 12.75 32.58
N GLN A 38 26.54 13.66 33.53
CA GLN A 38 25.41 14.60 33.56
C GLN A 38 25.53 15.65 32.44
N GLN A 39 24.41 15.96 31.80
CA GLN A 39 24.25 17.16 30.96
C GLN A 39 23.76 18.32 31.84
N GLN A 40 24.44 19.47 31.75
CA GLN A 40 24.08 20.72 32.38
C GLN A 40 23.74 21.75 31.30
N TYR A 41 22.51 22.25 31.30
CA TYR A 41 22.07 23.39 30.48
C TYR A 41 22.50 24.71 31.11
N GLY A 42 23.06 25.61 30.31
CA GLY A 42 23.34 27.00 30.69
C GLY A 42 23.28 27.91 29.46
N GLN A 43 22.32 28.83 29.46
CA GLN A 43 22.21 29.95 28.51
C GLN A 43 23.25 31.03 28.84
N GLN A 44 23.84 31.71 27.84
CA GLN A 44 24.17 33.13 27.97
C GLN A 44 24.42 33.84 26.63
N TYR A 45 23.89 35.07 26.56
CA TYR A 45 23.98 36.07 25.49
C TYR A 45 25.36 36.77 25.46
N GLY A 46 25.77 37.29 24.29
CA GLY A 46 26.86 38.28 24.21
C GLY A 46 27.32 38.63 22.79
N GLN A 47 27.26 39.91 22.44
CA GLN A 47 27.68 40.51 21.17
C GLN A 47 29.22 40.65 21.04
N GLN A 48 29.65 41.01 19.82
CA GLN A 48 30.66 42.03 19.46
C GLN A 48 32.05 41.62 18.89
N TYR A 49 32.28 42.21 17.69
CA TYR A 49 33.49 42.75 17.05
C TYR A 49 34.62 41.85 16.51
N GLY A 50 35.08 42.19 15.28
CA GLY A 50 36.44 41.91 14.78
C GLY A 50 36.58 41.94 13.25
N GLN A 51 37.29 42.95 12.73
CA GLN A 51 37.76 43.14 11.35
C GLN A 51 38.69 41.97 10.91
N GLU A 52 38.95 41.70 9.62
CA GLU A 52 40.06 42.28 8.84
C GLU A 52 40.20 41.55 7.48
N TYR A 53 40.75 42.29 6.51
CA TYR A 53 40.91 42.14 5.06
C TYR A 53 41.63 40.88 4.52
N GLY A 54 41.33 40.55 3.25
CA GLY A 54 42.15 39.70 2.39
C GLY A 54 41.73 39.79 0.93
N GLN A 55 42.39 40.67 0.16
CA GLN A 55 42.29 40.74 -1.30
C GLN A 55 42.73 39.44 -1.97
N GLN A 56 42.09 39.09 -3.09
CA GLN A 56 42.79 38.62 -4.30
C GLN A 56 41.91 38.74 -5.55
N GLN A 57 42.49 39.42 -6.53
CA GLN A 57 41.98 39.78 -7.84
C GLN A 57 42.60 38.84 -8.87
N TYR A 58 41.83 38.19 -9.75
CA TYR A 58 42.34 37.71 -11.05
C TYR A 58 41.20 37.51 -12.08
N GLY A 59 41.31 38.24 -13.20
CA GLY A 59 41.02 37.75 -14.56
C GLY A 59 39.57 37.65 -15.03
N HIS A 60 39.03 38.75 -15.57
CA HIS A 60 37.92 38.70 -16.54
C HIS A 60 38.48 38.42 -17.95
N GLN A 61 38.05 37.32 -18.57
CA GLN A 61 38.06 37.15 -20.03
C GLN A 61 36.61 37.07 -20.50
N GLU A 62 36.19 38.06 -21.28
CA GLU A 62 34.90 38.10 -21.95
C GLU A 62 34.92 37.17 -23.16
N GLN A 63 34.06 36.15 -23.17
CA GLN A 63 33.59 35.51 -24.39
C GLN A 63 32.08 35.67 -24.47
N GLN A 64 31.64 36.54 -25.39
CA GLN A 64 30.24 36.68 -25.78
C GLN A 64 29.82 35.45 -26.59
N GLN A 65 29.05 34.55 -25.98
CA GLN A 65 28.36 33.49 -26.69
C GLN A 65 26.89 33.89 -26.89
N TYR A 66 26.51 34.12 -28.15
CA TYR A 66 25.13 34.35 -28.58
C TYR A 66 24.27 33.14 -28.20
N GLY A 67 23.47 33.26 -27.15
CA GLY A 67 22.52 32.25 -26.70
C GLY A 67 21.11 32.54 -27.21
N SER A 68 20.52 31.56 -27.89
CA SER A 68 19.11 31.49 -28.27
C SER A 68 18.18 31.75 -27.07
N PRO A 69 16.97 32.30 -27.27
CA PRO A 69 16.05 32.59 -26.18
C PRO A 69 15.56 31.28 -25.55
N HIS A 70 16.09 30.93 -24.39
CA HIS A 70 15.46 29.96 -23.52
C HIS A 70 14.21 30.60 -22.92
N PRO A 71 13.03 29.96 -22.97
CA PRO A 71 11.89 30.43 -22.21
C PRO A 71 12.26 30.39 -20.73
N GLN A 72 12.14 31.55 -20.07
CA GLN A 72 12.23 31.68 -18.62
C GLN A 72 11.28 30.68 -17.97
N GLN A 73 11.83 29.59 -17.45
CA GLN A 73 11.16 28.81 -16.42
C GLN A 73 11.15 29.69 -15.17
N GLY A 74 9.98 30.26 -14.88
CA GLY A 74 9.71 30.84 -13.57
C GLY A 74 10.06 29.80 -12.50
N ALA A 75 10.57 30.27 -11.37
CA ALA A 75 10.91 29.45 -10.21
C ALA A 75 9.70 28.59 -9.82
N GLY A 76 9.63 27.38 -10.39
CA GLY A 76 8.46 26.52 -10.31
C GLY A 76 8.41 25.90 -8.93
N VAL A 77 7.26 26.02 -8.27
CA VAL A 77 6.91 25.13 -7.16
C VAL A 77 7.16 23.70 -7.64
N ASN A 78 8.07 22.98 -6.99
CA ASN A 78 8.39 21.59 -7.35
C ASN A 78 7.14 20.72 -7.17
N VAL A 79 6.40 20.52 -8.26
CA VAL A 79 5.22 19.66 -8.37
C VAL A 79 5.63 18.46 -9.20
N LEU A 80 5.22 17.27 -8.76
CA LEU A 80 5.53 16.01 -9.44
C LEU A 80 4.98 16.02 -10.86
N SER A 81 5.70 15.43 -11.81
CA SER A 81 5.11 15.14 -13.12
C SER A 81 3.93 14.16 -12.96
N GLN A 82 3.02 14.16 -13.94
CA GLN A 82 1.89 13.23 -13.95
C GLN A 82 2.35 11.77 -13.84
N THR A 83 3.42 11.39 -14.54
CA THR A 83 3.96 10.03 -14.52
C THR A 83 4.48 9.65 -13.13
N GLU A 84 5.29 10.51 -12.51
CA GLU A 84 5.83 10.28 -11.16
C GLU A 84 4.72 10.21 -10.11
N PHE A 85 3.71 11.08 -10.24
CA PHE A 85 2.55 11.06 -9.35
C PHE A 85 1.81 9.72 -9.44
N LEU A 86 1.52 9.25 -10.65
CA LEU A 86 0.82 7.96 -10.86
C LEU A 86 1.64 6.77 -10.38
N GLN A 87 2.97 6.81 -10.53
CA GLN A 87 3.87 5.79 -9.98
C GLN A 87 3.77 5.73 -8.45
N ARG A 88 3.78 6.89 -7.77
CA ARG A 88 3.58 6.96 -6.31
C ARG A 88 2.21 6.44 -5.88
N VAL A 89 1.15 6.83 -6.60
CA VAL A 89 -0.20 6.29 -6.34
C VAL A 89 -0.22 4.77 -6.45
N SER A 90 0.40 4.21 -7.49
CA SER A 90 0.48 2.74 -7.66
C SER A 90 1.24 2.06 -6.52
N ALA A 91 2.35 2.63 -6.07
CA ALA A 91 3.12 2.09 -4.95
C ALA A 91 2.29 2.10 -3.65
N ILE A 92 1.59 3.21 -3.37
CA ILE A 92 0.74 3.29 -2.17
C ILE A 92 -0.43 2.30 -2.24
N ARG A 93 -1.04 2.10 -3.43
CA ARG A 93 -2.08 1.07 -3.62
C ARG A 93 -1.55 -0.32 -3.28
N GLN A 94 -0.32 -0.64 -3.65
CA GLN A 94 0.32 -1.92 -3.30
C GLN A 94 0.54 -2.02 -1.78
N ASP A 95 0.95 -0.93 -1.13
CA ASP A 95 1.10 -0.91 0.33
C ASP A 95 -0.23 -1.18 1.05
N ILE A 96 -1.33 -0.57 0.59
CA ILE A 96 -2.70 -0.78 1.10
C ILE A 96 -3.16 -2.23 0.87
N GLN A 97 -2.85 -2.83 -0.28
CA GLN A 97 -3.14 -4.25 -0.52
C GLN A 97 -2.37 -5.14 0.46
N GLY A 98 -1.09 -4.86 0.67
CA GLY A 98 -0.30 -5.59 1.67
C GLY A 98 -0.82 -5.41 3.10
N LEU A 99 -1.36 -4.22 3.43
CA LEU A 99 -2.02 -3.98 4.72
C LEU A 99 -3.26 -4.89 4.90
N THR A 100 -4.05 -5.08 3.84
CA THR A 100 -5.20 -5.99 3.87
C THR A 100 -4.77 -7.42 4.23
N VAL A 101 -3.63 -7.89 3.72
CA VAL A 101 -3.06 -9.20 4.06
C VAL A 101 -2.59 -9.22 5.52
N SER A 102 -1.92 -8.17 6.01
CA SER A 102 -1.52 -8.06 7.42
C SER A 102 -2.72 -8.17 8.36
N ILE A 103 -3.84 -7.50 8.05
CA ILE A 103 -5.07 -7.55 8.86
C ILE A 103 -5.63 -8.98 8.95
N GLN A 104 -5.65 -9.72 7.84
CA GLN A 104 -6.10 -11.12 7.84
C GLN A 104 -5.19 -12.03 8.69
N ASN A 105 -3.88 -11.80 8.63
CA ASN A 105 -2.91 -12.53 9.44
C ASN A 105 -3.05 -12.18 10.94
N ILE A 106 -3.28 -10.90 11.28
CA ILE A 106 -3.58 -10.45 12.64
C ILE A 106 -4.84 -11.15 13.17
N ALA A 107 -5.92 -11.19 12.40
CA ALA A 107 -7.14 -11.91 12.78
C ALA A 107 -6.87 -13.40 13.05
N THR A 108 -6.10 -14.05 12.18
CA THR A 108 -5.72 -15.47 12.37
C THR A 108 -4.94 -15.66 13.68
N LEU A 109 -3.98 -14.79 13.96
CA LEU A 109 -3.18 -14.83 15.19
C LEU A 109 -4.01 -14.50 16.44
N HIS A 110 -4.95 -13.56 16.38
CA HIS A 110 -5.90 -13.35 17.48
C HIS A 110 -6.74 -14.61 17.75
N GLN A 111 -7.24 -15.26 16.69
CA GLN A 111 -8.01 -16.49 16.86
C GLN A 111 -7.16 -17.61 17.48
N GLN A 112 -5.92 -17.78 17.03
CA GLN A 112 -4.99 -18.75 17.61
C GLN A 112 -4.68 -18.44 19.08
N THR A 113 -4.32 -17.19 19.37
CA THR A 113 -3.97 -16.76 20.73
C THR A 113 -5.16 -16.80 21.67
N LEU A 114 -6.42 -16.68 21.21
CA LEU A 114 -7.61 -16.88 22.05
C LEU A 114 -7.83 -18.34 22.47
N ASN A 115 -7.47 -19.28 21.59
CA ASN A 115 -7.71 -20.71 21.76
C ASN A 115 -6.56 -21.42 22.49
N SER A 116 -5.35 -20.88 22.44
CA SER A 116 -4.17 -21.46 23.07
C SER A 116 -3.43 -20.46 23.96
N SER A 117 -2.59 -20.98 24.86
CA SER A 117 -1.64 -20.18 25.65
C SER A 117 -0.27 -20.13 24.98
N ASP A 118 -0.23 -20.19 23.66
CA ASP A 118 1.00 -20.20 22.88
C ASP A 118 1.68 -18.82 22.89
N ASN A 119 2.81 -18.72 23.58
CA ASN A 119 3.59 -17.48 23.65
C ASN A 119 4.22 -17.10 22.31
N ALA A 120 4.51 -18.07 21.42
CA ALA A 120 5.08 -17.77 20.12
C ALA A 120 4.07 -17.03 19.23
N ALA A 121 2.82 -17.50 19.20
CA ALA A 121 1.73 -16.83 18.47
C ALA A 121 1.46 -15.41 19.01
N ARG A 122 1.57 -15.20 20.33
CA ARG A 122 1.43 -13.87 20.94
C ARG A 122 2.55 -12.92 20.52
N GLN A 123 3.79 -13.38 20.51
CA GLN A 123 4.91 -12.57 20.05
C GLN A 123 4.76 -12.20 18.57
N GLN A 124 4.39 -13.17 17.72
CA GLN A 124 4.14 -12.91 16.30
C GLN A 124 3.01 -11.92 16.08
N LEU A 125 1.95 -11.97 16.89
CA LEU A 125 0.87 -11.00 16.86
C LEU A 125 1.37 -9.61 17.21
N ASP A 126 2.11 -9.47 18.30
CA ASP A 126 2.68 -8.19 18.74
C ASP A 126 3.59 -7.58 17.66
N ASP A 127 4.47 -8.39 17.08
CA ASP A 127 5.40 -7.97 16.02
C ASP A 127 4.63 -7.52 14.76
N LEU A 128 3.61 -8.27 14.36
CA LEU A 128 2.81 -7.97 13.18
C LEU A 128 1.94 -6.72 13.37
N VAL A 129 1.36 -6.51 14.56
CA VAL A 129 0.62 -5.30 14.91
C VAL A 129 1.56 -4.08 14.87
N ALA A 130 2.75 -4.17 15.45
CA ALA A 130 3.74 -3.10 15.41
C ALA A 130 4.19 -2.77 13.98
N ALA A 131 4.48 -3.79 13.16
CA ALA A 131 4.81 -3.60 11.75
C ALA A 131 3.65 -2.95 10.97
N THR A 132 2.42 -3.32 11.30
CA THR A 132 1.20 -2.77 10.69
C THR A 132 1.00 -1.30 11.04
N GLN A 133 1.26 -0.90 12.30
CA GLN A 133 1.23 0.51 12.72
C GLN A 133 2.26 1.37 11.97
N ILE A 134 3.48 0.86 11.78
CA ILE A 134 4.51 1.52 10.98
C ILE A 134 4.03 1.70 9.53
N LYS A 135 3.42 0.66 8.96
CA LYS A 135 2.89 0.71 7.59
C LYS A 135 1.76 1.73 7.46
N ASN A 136 0.83 1.76 8.41
CA ASN A 136 -0.26 2.74 8.46
C ASN A 136 0.28 4.17 8.49
N THR A 137 1.30 4.43 9.31
CA THR A 137 1.94 5.74 9.42
C THR A 137 2.64 6.13 8.11
N SER A 138 3.34 5.19 7.47
CA SER A 138 3.99 5.40 6.18
C SER A 138 2.97 5.73 5.08
N ILE A 139 1.91 4.92 4.93
CA ILE A 139 0.84 5.15 3.93
C ILE A 139 0.20 6.52 4.16
N ARG A 140 -0.16 6.86 5.41
CA ARG A 140 -0.70 8.17 5.78
C ARG A 140 0.22 9.31 5.31
N SER A 141 1.51 9.23 5.62
CA SER A 141 2.50 10.26 5.25
C SER A 141 2.59 10.43 3.73
N GLN A 142 2.65 9.32 2.99
CA GLN A 142 2.71 9.33 1.53
C GLN A 142 1.43 9.93 0.92
N ILE A 143 0.25 9.59 1.43
CA ILE A 143 -1.03 10.19 1.01
C ILE A 143 -1.04 11.70 1.30
N GLN A 144 -0.54 12.14 2.46
CA GLN A 144 -0.44 13.56 2.80
C GLN A 144 0.51 14.32 1.85
N GLN A 145 1.61 13.68 1.42
CA GLN A 145 2.50 14.26 0.41
C GLN A 145 1.80 14.40 -0.94
N LEU A 146 1.02 13.40 -1.38
CA LEU A 146 0.22 13.49 -2.62
C LEU A 146 -0.86 14.56 -2.55
N LYS A 147 -1.50 14.74 -1.38
CA LYS A 147 -2.42 15.85 -1.14
C LYS A 147 -1.72 17.18 -1.39
N ALA A 148 -0.58 17.40 -0.73
CA ALA A 148 0.15 18.65 -0.82
C ALA A 148 0.69 18.90 -2.24
N ASP A 149 1.11 17.87 -2.98
CA ASP A 149 1.47 17.98 -4.39
C ASP A 149 0.28 18.37 -5.26
N THR A 150 -0.87 17.75 -5.02
CA THR A 150 -2.12 18.05 -5.74
C THR A 150 -2.55 19.49 -5.50
N GLU A 151 -2.50 19.98 -4.25
CA GLU A 151 -2.87 21.36 -3.90
C GLU A 151 -1.94 22.41 -4.52
N ARG A 152 -0.68 22.06 -4.79
CA ARG A 152 0.28 22.92 -5.49
C ARG A 152 0.16 22.84 -7.01
N THR A 153 -0.55 21.84 -7.56
CA THR A 153 -0.71 21.65 -8.99
C THR A 153 -1.71 22.67 -9.56
N THR A 154 -1.26 23.52 -10.47
CA THR A 154 -2.08 24.56 -11.12
C THR A 154 -2.32 24.32 -12.61
N ASP A 155 -1.72 23.26 -13.17
CA ASP A 155 -1.85 22.88 -14.57
C ASP A 155 -3.05 21.94 -14.83
N ALA A 156 -3.20 21.52 -16.10
CA ALA A 156 -4.28 20.63 -16.54
C ALA A 156 -4.28 19.24 -15.84
N SER A 157 -3.18 18.85 -15.18
CA SER A 157 -3.08 17.56 -14.46
C SER A 157 -3.77 17.59 -13.09
N PHE A 158 -4.12 18.77 -12.56
CA PHE A 158 -4.79 18.93 -11.25
C PHE A 158 -6.01 18.02 -11.08
N GLY A 159 -6.93 18.02 -12.06
CA GLY A 159 -8.16 17.24 -11.98
C GLY A 159 -7.94 15.72 -12.02
N LEU A 160 -6.86 15.25 -12.66
CA LEU A 160 -6.46 13.85 -12.60
C LEU A 160 -5.86 13.52 -11.23
N LYS A 161 -4.89 14.31 -10.77
CA LYS A 161 -4.21 14.10 -9.49
C LYS A 161 -5.18 14.10 -8.32
N LYS A 162 -6.12 15.06 -8.30
CA LYS A 162 -7.18 15.15 -7.29
C LYS A 162 -8.03 13.87 -7.24
N ARG A 163 -8.54 13.39 -8.38
CA ARG A 163 -9.35 12.15 -8.42
C ARG A 163 -8.57 10.93 -7.96
N GLN A 164 -7.30 10.82 -8.36
CA GLN A 164 -6.43 9.72 -7.96
C GLN A 164 -6.14 9.75 -6.45
N PHE A 165 -5.86 10.93 -5.91
CA PHE A 165 -5.70 11.15 -4.48
C PHE A 165 -6.98 10.80 -3.70
N GLU A 166 -8.14 11.31 -4.11
CA GLU A 166 -9.42 11.06 -3.43
C GLU A 166 -9.78 9.57 -3.43
N SER A 167 -9.59 8.89 -4.57
CA SER A 167 -9.76 7.44 -4.66
C SER A 167 -8.82 6.69 -3.72
N LEU A 168 -7.53 7.06 -3.68
CA LEU A 168 -6.54 6.42 -2.83
C LEU A 168 -6.82 6.62 -1.34
N ASN A 169 -7.21 7.84 -0.95
CA ASN A 169 -7.59 8.16 0.43
C ASN A 169 -8.85 7.38 0.85
N GLY A 170 -9.82 7.25 -0.06
CA GLY A 170 -11.00 6.40 0.13
C GLY A 170 -10.65 4.92 0.32
N ASP A 171 -9.82 4.36 -0.58
CA ASP A 171 -9.38 2.96 -0.49
C ASP A 171 -8.68 2.68 0.86
N PHE A 172 -7.80 3.58 1.30
CA PHE A 172 -7.11 3.43 2.59
C PHE A 172 -8.08 3.54 3.77
N LYS A 173 -9.00 4.51 3.74
CA LYS A 173 -10.04 4.68 4.75
C LYS A 173 -10.88 3.40 4.90
N ASP A 174 -11.31 2.82 3.80
CA ASP A 174 -12.10 1.58 3.80
C ASP A 174 -11.31 0.42 4.41
N THR A 175 -10.00 0.30 4.12
CA THR A 175 -9.13 -0.70 4.74
C THR A 175 -9.00 -0.50 6.26
N ILE A 176 -8.81 0.74 6.72
CA ILE A 176 -8.72 1.05 8.16
C ILE A 176 -10.05 0.78 8.88
N GLN A 177 -11.19 1.08 8.25
CA GLN A 177 -12.50 0.76 8.81
C GLN A 177 -12.72 -0.75 8.98
N ARG A 178 -12.29 -1.56 8.00
CA ARG A 178 -12.32 -3.02 8.13
C ARG A 178 -11.43 -3.49 9.27
N PHE A 179 -10.23 -2.95 9.40
CA PHE A 179 -9.35 -3.31 10.50
C PHE A 179 -9.97 -2.97 11.87
N LEU A 180 -10.55 -1.77 11.98
CA LEU A 180 -11.25 -1.34 13.20
C LEU A 180 -12.38 -2.29 13.58
N GLU A 181 -13.14 -2.79 12.61
CA GLU A 181 -14.21 -3.76 12.84
C GLU A 181 -13.66 -5.10 13.34
N GLU A 182 -12.60 -5.62 12.72
CA GLU A 182 -11.92 -6.84 13.20
C GLU A 182 -11.44 -6.68 14.65
N GLU A 183 -10.74 -5.59 14.98
CA GLU A 183 -10.27 -5.29 16.34
C GLU A 183 -11.43 -5.21 17.35
N ARG A 184 -12.56 -4.60 16.97
CA ARG A 184 -13.76 -4.55 17.83
C ARG A 184 -14.35 -5.94 18.08
N GLN A 185 -14.39 -6.78 17.06
CA GLN A 185 -14.86 -8.16 17.22
C GLN A 185 -13.95 -8.95 18.15
N TYR A 186 -12.62 -8.82 18.01
CA TYR A 186 -11.69 -9.48 18.91
C TYR A 186 -11.75 -8.92 20.32
N LYS A 187 -11.85 -7.59 20.50
CA LYS A 187 -12.11 -6.96 21.81
C LYS A 187 -13.23 -7.67 22.55
N GLN A 188 -14.37 -7.86 21.89
CA GLN A 188 -15.52 -8.54 22.46
C GLN A 188 -15.21 -10.00 22.82
N ARG A 189 -14.53 -10.75 21.95
CA ARG A 189 -14.14 -12.16 22.21
C ARG A 189 -13.18 -12.31 23.39
N TYR A 190 -12.23 -11.38 23.57
CA TYR A 190 -11.33 -11.38 24.74
C TYR A 190 -12.09 -11.12 26.03
N ARG A 191 -13.01 -10.14 26.04
CA ARG A 191 -13.90 -9.89 27.20
C ARG A 191 -14.72 -11.12 27.56
N GLU A 192 -15.30 -11.79 26.58
CA GLU A 192 -16.04 -13.04 26.80
C GLU A 192 -15.15 -14.17 27.34
N GLN A 193 -13.90 -14.28 26.90
CA GLN A 193 -12.95 -15.24 27.47
C GLN A 193 -12.64 -14.93 28.93
N ILE A 194 -12.41 -13.66 29.27
CA ILE A 194 -12.19 -13.22 30.65
C ILE A 194 -13.39 -13.59 31.52
N ALA A 195 -14.61 -13.26 31.06
CA ALA A 195 -15.85 -13.63 31.75
C ALA A 195 -15.96 -15.14 31.98
N ARG A 196 -15.68 -15.96 30.96
CA ARG A 196 -15.71 -17.43 31.08
C ARG A 196 -14.68 -17.94 32.09
N GLN A 197 -13.45 -17.45 32.04
CA GLN A 197 -12.40 -17.86 32.97
C GLN A 197 -12.72 -17.43 34.40
N TYR A 198 -13.28 -16.24 34.58
CA TYR A 198 -13.72 -15.76 35.89
C TYR A 198 -14.81 -16.66 36.51
N ARG A 199 -15.79 -17.10 35.72
CA ARG A 199 -16.83 -18.05 36.16
C ARG A 199 -16.28 -19.41 36.59
N ILE A 200 -15.18 -19.88 35.99
CA ILE A 200 -14.54 -21.15 36.39
C ILE A 200 -14.02 -21.05 37.84
N VAL A 201 -13.52 -19.89 38.23
CA VAL A 201 -12.99 -19.64 39.59
C VAL A 201 -14.10 -19.26 40.57
N ASN A 202 -15.15 -18.58 40.08
CA ASN A 202 -16.28 -18.11 40.87
C ASN A 202 -17.59 -18.65 40.27
N PRO A 203 -17.94 -19.93 40.52
CA PRO A 203 -19.12 -20.57 39.91
C PRO A 203 -20.45 -19.96 40.37
N ASP A 204 -20.48 -19.36 41.57
CA ASP A 204 -21.67 -18.74 42.17
C ASP A 204 -21.80 -17.25 41.82
N ALA A 205 -20.90 -16.70 41.00
CA ALA A 205 -20.94 -15.28 40.61
C ALA A 205 -22.17 -14.96 39.76
N THR A 206 -22.81 -13.83 40.07
CA THR A 206 -23.91 -13.26 39.29
C THR A 206 -23.43 -12.76 37.92
N GLU A 207 -24.36 -12.58 36.97
CA GLU A 207 -24.00 -12.06 35.64
C GLU A 207 -23.38 -10.67 35.73
N GLU A 208 -23.90 -9.83 36.61
CA GLU A 208 -23.38 -8.48 36.87
C GLU A 208 -21.94 -8.52 37.39
N GLU A 209 -21.62 -9.42 38.33
CA GLU A 209 -20.25 -9.60 38.84
C GLU A 209 -19.30 -10.10 37.74
N VAL A 210 -19.77 -11.00 36.87
CA VAL A 210 -18.96 -11.51 35.76
C VAL A 210 -18.68 -10.41 34.72
N GLN A 211 -19.64 -9.53 34.44
CA GLN A 211 -19.40 -8.41 33.54
C GLN A 211 -18.48 -7.37 34.15
N GLN A 212 -18.67 -7.03 35.43
CA GLN A 212 -17.74 -6.17 36.16
C GLN A 212 -16.32 -6.75 36.17
N ALA A 213 -16.19 -8.06 36.32
CA ALA A 213 -14.92 -8.76 36.19
C ALA A 213 -14.36 -8.66 34.76
N ALA A 214 -15.18 -8.78 33.71
CA ALA A 214 -14.70 -8.60 32.33
C ALA A 214 -14.27 -7.16 32.00
N ASP A 215 -14.79 -6.18 32.74
CA ASP A 215 -14.44 -4.75 32.66
C ASP A 215 -13.31 -4.32 33.61
N ALA A 216 -12.97 -5.16 34.59
CA ALA A 216 -12.00 -4.81 35.61
C ALA A 216 -10.59 -4.69 35.05
N ASP A 217 -9.78 -3.79 35.64
CA ASP A 217 -8.36 -3.69 35.32
C ASP A 217 -7.57 -4.80 36.01
N TRP A 218 -7.49 -5.99 35.40
CA TRP A 218 -6.68 -7.09 35.92
C TRP A 218 -5.16 -6.84 35.85
N GLY A 219 -4.74 -5.72 35.25
CA GLY A 219 -3.38 -5.21 35.35
C GLY A 219 -3.05 -4.70 36.75
N ASP A 220 -4.06 -4.23 37.50
CA ASP A 220 -3.93 -3.76 38.88
C ASP A 220 -3.63 -4.94 39.82
N GLU A 221 -2.44 -4.89 40.41
CA GLU A 221 -1.98 -5.88 41.38
C GLU A 221 -2.91 -5.96 42.60
N GLY A 222 -3.53 -4.86 43.01
CA GLY A 222 -4.49 -4.84 44.12
C GLY A 222 -5.74 -5.68 43.84
N ILE A 223 -6.32 -5.55 42.64
CA ILE A 223 -7.49 -6.32 42.19
C ILE A 223 -7.12 -7.81 42.07
N PHE A 224 -5.97 -8.10 41.46
CA PHE A 224 -5.49 -9.46 41.27
C PHE A 224 -5.23 -10.19 42.61
N GLN A 225 -4.54 -9.52 43.55
CA GLN A 225 -4.25 -10.09 44.87
C GLN A 225 -5.52 -10.28 45.71
N THR A 226 -6.51 -9.39 45.55
CA THR A 226 -7.82 -9.54 46.21
C THR A 226 -8.55 -10.77 45.68
N ALA A 227 -8.58 -10.97 44.36
CA ALA A 227 -9.18 -12.15 43.74
C ALA A 227 -8.49 -13.46 44.19
N LEU A 228 -7.16 -13.49 44.27
CA LEU A 228 -6.38 -14.63 44.77
C LEU A 228 -6.65 -14.93 46.25
N ARG A 229 -6.85 -13.91 47.08
CA ARG A 229 -7.13 -14.09 48.52
C ARG A 229 -8.49 -14.73 48.75
N THR A 230 -9.48 -14.36 47.95
CA THR A 230 -10.83 -14.93 48.00
C THR A 230 -10.86 -16.36 47.47
N ASN A 231 -9.97 -16.70 46.53
CA ASN A 231 -9.90 -18.01 45.89
C ASN A 231 -8.48 -18.60 45.95
N ARG A 232 -8.12 -19.22 47.09
CA ARG A 232 -6.77 -19.70 47.40
C ARG A 232 -6.37 -21.06 46.79
N SER A 233 -7.19 -21.63 45.91
CA SER A 233 -6.87 -22.94 45.31
C SER A 233 -5.77 -22.79 44.24
N GLY A 234 -4.90 -23.80 44.09
CA GLY A 234 -3.87 -23.78 43.04
C GLY A 234 -4.44 -23.67 41.62
N GLN A 235 -5.66 -24.19 41.41
CA GLN A 235 -6.38 -24.03 40.15
C GLN A 235 -6.89 -22.60 39.94
N ALA A 236 -7.37 -21.93 40.99
CA ALA A 236 -7.78 -20.53 40.91
C ALA A 236 -6.62 -19.62 40.52
N SER A 237 -5.42 -19.82 41.09
CA SER A 237 -4.25 -19.03 40.72
C SER A 237 -3.86 -19.15 39.25
N ALA A 238 -3.94 -20.35 38.67
CA ALA A 238 -3.65 -20.57 37.26
C ALA A 238 -4.67 -19.90 36.34
N VAL A 239 -5.96 -19.99 36.68
CA VAL A 239 -7.04 -19.38 35.89
C VAL A 239 -7.03 -17.86 35.99
N LEU A 240 -6.80 -17.30 37.19
CA LEU A 240 -6.64 -15.85 37.37
C LEU A 240 -5.40 -15.32 36.62
N GLY A 241 -4.31 -16.08 36.57
CA GLY A 241 -3.16 -15.76 35.74
C GLY A 241 -3.50 -15.70 34.24
N ALA A 242 -4.35 -16.62 33.77
CA ALA A 242 -4.86 -16.59 32.40
C ALA A 242 -5.76 -15.38 32.15
N VAL A 243 -6.63 -15.02 33.11
CA VAL A 243 -7.46 -13.80 33.05
C VAL A 243 -6.59 -12.57 32.89
N ARG A 244 -5.55 -12.42 33.71
CA ARG A 244 -4.60 -11.31 33.62
C ARG A 244 -3.90 -11.26 32.26
N ALA A 245 -3.49 -12.41 31.73
CA ALA A 245 -2.90 -12.47 30.39
C ALA A 245 -3.88 -12.01 29.30
N ARG A 246 -5.15 -12.42 29.37
CA ARG A 246 -6.20 -11.99 28.43
C ARG A 246 -6.54 -10.51 28.56
N HIS A 247 -6.50 -9.98 29.77
CA HIS A 247 -6.67 -8.55 30.00
C HIS A 247 -5.55 -7.74 29.35
N ASN A 248 -4.30 -8.17 29.49
CA ASN A 248 -3.19 -7.52 28.80
C ASN A 248 -3.36 -7.55 27.26
N ASP A 249 -3.83 -8.67 26.71
CA ASP A 249 -4.17 -8.78 25.28
C ASP A 249 -5.30 -7.79 24.91
N LEU A 250 -6.34 -7.67 25.75
CA LEU A 250 -7.46 -6.75 25.57
C LEU A 250 -7.01 -5.27 25.56
N VAL A 251 -6.13 -4.88 26.48
CA VAL A 251 -5.60 -3.51 26.55
C VAL A 251 -4.83 -3.14 25.27
N LYS A 252 -4.08 -4.09 24.69
CA LYS A 252 -3.39 -3.87 23.41
C LYS A 252 -4.36 -3.62 22.26
N ILE A 253 -5.45 -4.40 22.20
CA ILE A 253 -6.53 -4.20 21.21
C ILE A 253 -7.18 -2.83 21.39
N GLU A 254 -7.45 -2.42 22.62
CA GLU A 254 -8.04 -1.10 22.89
C GLU A 254 -7.12 0.04 22.43
N LYS A 255 -5.80 -0.11 22.64
CA LYS A 255 -4.82 0.83 22.09
C LYS A 255 -4.83 0.85 20.57
N SER A 256 -4.85 -0.32 19.91
CA SER A 256 -4.95 -0.45 18.45
C SER A 256 -6.19 0.28 17.92
N ILE A 257 -7.36 0.07 18.56
CA ILE A 257 -8.62 0.74 18.21
C ILE A 257 -8.49 2.27 18.29
N ILE A 258 -7.89 2.80 19.36
CA ILE A 258 -7.71 4.25 19.52
C ILE A 258 -6.84 4.83 18.41
N GLU A 259 -5.73 4.16 18.08
CA GLU A 259 -4.83 4.59 17.01
C GLU A 259 -5.49 4.54 15.63
N LEU A 260 -6.30 3.51 15.35
CA LEU A 260 -7.06 3.40 14.10
C LEU A 260 -8.14 4.49 14.00
N LEU A 261 -8.78 4.85 15.11
CA LEU A 261 -9.76 5.94 15.15
C LEU A 261 -9.11 7.30 14.91
N ASP A 262 -7.95 7.57 15.53
CA ASP A 262 -7.16 8.80 15.28
C ASP A 262 -6.77 8.90 13.79
N LEU A 263 -6.23 7.80 13.24
CA LEU A 263 -5.90 7.73 11.83
C LEU A 263 -7.12 7.99 10.94
N LEU A 264 -8.27 7.42 11.26
CA LEU A 264 -9.49 7.61 10.49
C LEU A 264 -9.96 9.08 10.51
N ASP A 265 -9.88 9.76 11.66
CA ASP A 265 -10.19 11.19 11.76
C ASP A 265 -9.27 12.03 10.86
N ILE A 266 -7.96 11.76 10.91
CA ILE A 266 -6.99 12.43 10.05
C ILE A 266 -7.32 12.21 8.57
N LEU A 267 -7.65 10.99 8.15
CA LEU A 267 -8.02 10.68 6.75
C LEU A 267 -9.31 11.39 6.33
N ASN A 268 -10.27 11.55 7.23
CA ASN A 268 -11.51 12.29 6.97
C ASN A 268 -11.26 13.78 6.76
N GLN A 269 -10.26 14.34 7.43
CA GLN A 269 -9.87 15.74 7.29
C GLN A 269 -9.04 15.99 6.02
N GLN A 270 -8.63 14.94 5.31
CA GLN A 270 -7.90 15.09 4.06
C GLN A 270 -8.82 15.44 2.88
N VAL A 271 -9.13 16.73 2.77
CA VAL A 271 -9.82 17.30 1.61
C VAL A 271 -8.85 18.19 0.85
N VAL A 272 -8.70 17.94 -0.46
CA VAL A 272 -7.95 18.84 -1.35
C VAL A 272 -8.79 20.10 -1.57
N GLN A 273 -8.29 21.24 -1.10
CA GLN A 273 -8.96 22.52 -1.38
C GLN A 273 -8.85 22.85 -2.87
N GLN A 274 -9.91 23.42 -3.44
CA GLN A 274 -9.85 23.90 -4.83
C GLN A 274 -8.88 25.09 -4.86
N GLY A 275 -7.75 24.94 -5.56
CA GLY A 275 -6.92 26.08 -5.94
C GLY A 275 -7.72 27.01 -6.85
N ALA A 276 -7.37 28.30 -6.89
CA ALA A 276 -7.90 29.22 -7.88
C ALA A 276 -7.69 28.58 -9.26
N VAL A 277 -8.78 28.19 -9.90
CA VAL A 277 -8.78 27.63 -11.25
C VAL A 277 -8.19 28.71 -12.14
N VAL A 278 -6.89 28.63 -12.43
CA VAL A 278 -6.34 29.43 -13.52
C VAL A 278 -6.96 28.83 -14.77
N GLU A 279 -7.77 29.66 -15.40
CA GLU A 279 -8.59 29.45 -16.59
C GLU A 279 -7.74 29.00 -17.80
N GLN A 280 -7.15 27.81 -17.72
CA GLN A 280 -6.41 27.16 -18.81
C GLN A 280 -7.08 25.83 -19.24
N ILE A 281 -8.04 25.34 -18.46
CA ILE A 281 -8.81 24.13 -18.80
C ILE A 281 -9.91 24.43 -19.83
N ALA A 282 -10.41 25.67 -19.88
CA ALA A 282 -11.33 26.08 -20.95
C ALA A 282 -10.68 25.91 -22.34
N ASP A 283 -9.38 26.24 -22.45
CA ASP A 283 -8.67 26.22 -23.73
C ASP A 283 -8.24 24.80 -24.16
N GLN A 284 -7.94 23.90 -23.21
CA GLN A 284 -7.51 22.53 -23.51
C GLN A 284 -8.68 21.55 -23.74
N ALA A 285 -9.82 21.75 -23.08
CA ALA A 285 -11.04 20.97 -23.32
C ALA A 285 -11.68 21.33 -24.67
N GLU A 286 -11.61 22.59 -25.08
CA GLU A 286 -12.01 23.06 -26.41
C GLU A 286 -11.10 22.47 -27.51
N LYS A 287 -9.78 22.39 -27.28
CA LYS A 287 -8.85 21.72 -28.22
C LYS A 287 -9.08 20.21 -28.32
N THR A 288 -9.44 19.53 -27.23
CA THR A 288 -9.73 18.07 -27.25
C THR A 288 -11.05 17.75 -27.97
N THR A 289 -12.09 18.56 -27.77
CA THR A 289 -13.35 18.44 -28.54
C THR A 289 -13.17 18.84 -30.00
N GLY A 290 -12.33 19.83 -30.29
CA GLY A 290 -11.94 20.23 -31.65
C GLY A 290 -11.18 19.15 -32.42
N HIS A 291 -10.27 18.42 -31.77
CA HIS A 291 -9.54 17.31 -32.39
C HIS A 291 -10.42 16.09 -32.66
N LEU A 292 -11.41 15.79 -31.82
CA LEU A 292 -12.38 14.72 -32.08
C LEU A 292 -13.33 15.05 -33.25
N ASN A 293 -13.75 16.32 -33.38
CA ASN A 293 -14.55 16.75 -34.52
C ASN A 293 -13.75 16.73 -35.84
N LYS A 294 -12.48 17.17 -35.84
CA LYS A 294 -11.61 17.08 -37.02
C LYS A 294 -11.27 15.63 -37.40
N ALA A 295 -11.04 14.76 -36.42
CA ALA A 295 -10.82 13.33 -36.66
C ALA A 295 -12.06 12.65 -37.27
N ASN A 296 -13.28 13.03 -36.86
CA ASN A 296 -14.51 12.53 -37.48
C ASN A 296 -14.67 13.01 -38.94
N VAL A 297 -14.34 14.27 -39.24
CA VAL A 297 -14.39 14.80 -40.62
C VAL A 297 -13.34 14.13 -41.52
N GLU A 298 -12.13 13.85 -41.00
CA GLU A 298 -11.08 13.17 -41.75
C GLU A 298 -11.39 11.69 -41.97
N ILE A 299 -12.02 10.99 -41.01
CA ILE A 299 -12.52 9.62 -41.20
C ILE A 299 -13.66 9.59 -42.23
N GLU A 300 -14.57 10.56 -42.20
CA GLU A 300 -15.67 10.62 -43.17
C GLU A 300 -15.18 10.92 -44.60
N GLN A 301 -14.18 11.80 -44.76
CA GLN A 301 -13.51 12.05 -46.03
C GLN A 301 -12.71 10.82 -46.52
N GLY A 302 -12.02 10.11 -45.62
CA GLY A 302 -11.32 8.86 -45.93
C GLY A 302 -12.26 7.76 -46.44
N VAL A 303 -13.44 7.61 -45.82
CA VAL A 303 -14.46 6.64 -46.25
C VAL A 303 -15.10 7.04 -47.59
N ARG A 304 -15.37 8.33 -47.83
CA ARG A 304 -15.89 8.81 -49.12
C ARG A 304 -14.88 8.63 -50.26
N SER A 305 -13.60 8.91 -50.02
CA SER A 305 -12.51 8.70 -50.98
C SER A 305 -12.33 7.21 -51.32
N ALA A 306 -12.34 6.34 -50.31
CA ALA A 306 -12.26 4.89 -50.51
C ALA A 306 -13.44 4.31 -51.31
N ARG A 307 -14.67 4.80 -51.08
CA ARG A 307 -15.85 4.38 -51.87
C ARG A 307 -15.78 4.87 -53.32
N ARG A 308 -15.30 6.10 -53.57
CA ARG A 308 -15.18 6.66 -54.93
C ARG A 308 -14.12 5.91 -55.74
N ALA A 309 -13.00 5.54 -55.13
CA ALA A 309 -11.97 4.71 -55.77
C ALA A 309 -12.49 3.32 -56.20
N ARG A 310 -13.37 2.69 -55.40
CA ARG A 310 -13.97 1.39 -55.75
C ARG A 310 -14.95 1.48 -56.94
N LYS A 311 -15.72 2.57 -57.04
CA LYS A 311 -16.64 2.79 -58.18
C LYS A 311 -15.91 3.03 -59.51
N LEU A 312 -14.77 3.72 -59.48
CA LEU A 312 -13.96 3.97 -60.68
C LEU A 312 -13.32 2.69 -61.24
N LYS A 313 -12.97 1.71 -60.39
CA LYS A 313 -12.48 0.39 -60.84
C LYS A 313 -13.51 -0.34 -61.70
N TRP A 314 -14.79 -0.27 -61.33
CA TRP A 314 -15.89 -0.90 -62.08
C TRP A 314 -16.18 -0.16 -63.39
N TRP A 315 -16.06 1.16 -63.41
CA TRP A 315 -16.20 1.95 -64.64
C TRP A 315 -15.08 1.64 -65.65
N CYS A 316 -13.83 1.55 -65.19
CA CYS A 316 -12.71 1.17 -66.04
C CYS A 316 -12.89 -0.25 -66.62
N LEU A 317 -13.32 -1.21 -65.79
CA LEU A 317 -13.61 -2.58 -66.24
C LEU A 317 -14.70 -2.59 -67.33
N GLY A 318 -15.78 -1.81 -67.15
CA GLY A 318 -16.84 -1.70 -68.15
C GLY A 318 -16.37 -1.15 -69.50
N VAL A 319 -15.52 -0.12 -69.50
CA VAL A 319 -14.94 0.45 -70.73
C VAL A 319 -14.05 -0.55 -71.46
N VAL A 320 -13.21 -1.30 -70.73
CA VAL A 320 -12.35 -2.34 -71.33
C VAL A 320 -13.18 -3.43 -71.99
N VAL A 321 -14.25 -3.91 -71.35
CA VAL A 321 -15.15 -4.92 -71.92
C VAL A 321 -15.82 -4.40 -73.20
N LEU A 322 -16.25 -3.15 -73.23
CA LEU A 322 -16.87 -2.54 -74.41
C LEU A 322 -15.90 -2.47 -75.60
N ILE A 323 -14.65 -2.08 -75.36
CA ILE A 323 -13.60 -2.05 -76.39
C ILE A 323 -13.36 -3.45 -76.96
N CYS A 324 -13.30 -4.48 -76.10
CA CYS A 324 -13.16 -5.87 -76.57
C CYS A 324 -14.33 -6.31 -77.47
N ILE A 325 -15.56 -5.91 -77.16
CA ILE A 325 -16.74 -6.20 -77.99
C ILE A 325 -16.63 -5.51 -79.36
N VAL A 326 -16.22 -4.24 -79.39
CA VAL A 326 -16.05 -3.49 -80.65
C VAL A 326 -14.98 -4.13 -81.53
N ILE A 327 -13.86 -4.56 -80.94
CA ILE A 327 -12.80 -5.28 -81.68
C ILE A 327 -13.33 -6.62 -82.20
N ALA A 328 -14.06 -7.39 -81.38
CA ALA A 328 -14.65 -8.66 -81.81
C ALA A 328 -15.64 -8.47 -82.97
N LEU A 329 -16.49 -7.43 -82.92
CA LEU A 329 -17.40 -7.08 -84.00
C LEU A 329 -16.66 -6.57 -85.24
N GLY A 330 -15.60 -5.77 -85.08
CA GLY A 330 -14.79 -5.26 -86.18
C GLY A 330 -14.04 -6.36 -86.92
N VAL A 331 -13.44 -7.31 -86.20
CA VAL A 331 -12.78 -8.49 -86.80
C VAL A 331 -13.83 -9.41 -87.42
N GLY A 332 -14.96 -9.64 -86.75
CA GLY A 332 -16.07 -10.43 -87.31
C GLY A 332 -16.64 -9.84 -88.62
N LEU A 333 -16.85 -8.52 -88.66
CA LEU A 333 -17.33 -7.81 -89.85
C LEU A 333 -16.25 -7.69 -90.93
N GLY A 334 -14.99 -7.48 -90.54
CA GLY A 334 -13.84 -7.40 -91.45
C GLY A 334 -13.59 -8.72 -92.18
N VAL A 335 -13.70 -9.86 -91.49
CA VAL A 335 -13.65 -11.19 -92.13
C VAL A 335 -14.88 -11.42 -93.03
N SER A 336 -16.04 -10.82 -92.72
CA SER A 336 -17.24 -10.91 -93.57
C SER A 336 -17.21 -9.98 -94.80
N MET A 337 -16.55 -8.82 -94.72
CA MET A 337 -16.52 -7.78 -95.78
C MET A 337 -15.23 -7.75 -96.60
N ALA A 338 -14.10 -8.29 -96.15
CA ALA A 338 -12.96 -8.60 -97.03
C ALA A 338 -13.33 -9.61 -98.14
N ASN A 339 -14.51 -10.23 -98.03
CA ASN A 339 -15.12 -11.02 -99.09
C ASN A 339 -15.92 -10.18 -100.12
N ARG A 340 -16.00 -8.84 -100.00
CA ARG A 340 -16.85 -7.95 -100.83
C ARG A 340 -16.28 -6.52 -101.02
N GLY A 341 -15.54 -6.28 -102.10
CA GLY A 341 -15.69 -5.04 -102.88
C GLY A 341 -14.58 -3.99 -102.85
N GLY A 342 -13.71 -4.04 -103.88
CA GLY A 342 -13.03 -2.84 -104.40
C GLY A 342 -13.93 -2.08 -105.39
N GLY A 343 -13.74 -0.77 -105.52
CA GLY A 343 -14.32 0.02 -106.62
C GLY A 343 -14.54 1.53 -106.38
N ASN A 344 -13.52 2.34 -106.74
CA ASN A 344 -13.55 3.46 -107.71
C ASN A 344 -14.30 4.80 -107.50
N ASN A 345 -13.49 5.88 -107.51
CA ASN A 345 -13.43 7.02 -108.48
C ASN A 345 -14.20 8.37 -108.38
N ASN A 346 -13.37 9.41 -108.60
CA ASN A 346 -13.48 10.70 -109.36
C ASN A 346 -14.51 11.74 -108.89
N ASN A 347 -14.21 13.04 -108.87
CA ASN A 347 -13.54 13.89 -109.88
C ASN A 347 -12.68 14.98 -109.24
#